data_AF-A0A8T6W5I8-F1
#
_entry.id   AF-A0A8T6W5I8-F1
#
_cell.length_a   1.000
_cell.length_b   1.000
_cell.length_c   1.000
_cell.angle_alpha   90.00
_cell.angle_beta   90.00
_cell.angle_gamma   90.00
#
_symmetry.space_group_name_H-M   'P 1'
#
loop_
_entity.id
_entity.type
_entity.pdbx_description
1 polymer ?
#
loop_
_entity_poly.entity_id
_entity_poly.type
_entity_poly.pdbx_seq_one_letter_code
_entity_poly.pdbx_strand_id
1 'polypeptide(L)' 'MIVQRRLPSERSSLDELQSLAESAGYTVVGSLEQVREPDPSYQIGSGKAEELAELVAKNG' A
#
# COMPACT_ATOMS: atom_id res chain seq x y z
N MET A 1 1.71 -6.38 5.01
CA MET A 1 2.12 -5.26 4.12
C MET A 1 1.05 -4.19 4.15
N ILE A 2 1.41 -2.92 3.96
CA ILE A 2 0.47 -1.79 3.84
C ILE A 2 0.62 -1.10 2.49
N VAL A 3 -0.46 -0.50 1.97
CA VAL A 3 -0.48 0.11 0.64
C VAL A 3 -1.20 1.46 0.68
N GLN A 4 -0.60 2.49 0.11
CA GLN A 4 -1.25 3.79 -0.09
C GLN A 4 -1.26 4.17 -1.58
N ARG A 5 -2.45 4.47 -2.09
CA ARG A 5 -2.62 5.24 -3.33
C ARG A 5 -3.07 6.64 -2.98
N ARG A 6 -2.43 7.66 -3.55
CA ARG A 6 -2.77 9.07 -3.34
C ARG A 6 -2.69 9.87 -4.64
N LEU A 7 -3.33 11.03 -4.67
CA LEU A 7 -3.18 12.02 -5.72
C LEU A 7 -1.90 12.86 -5.52
N PRO A 8 -1.39 13.53 -6.57
CA PRO A 8 -0.20 14.37 -6.43
C PRO A 8 -0.32 15.49 -5.39
N SER A 9 -1.53 16.00 -5.16
CA SER A 9 -1.83 17.04 -4.18
C SER A 9 -1.98 16.52 -2.74
N GLU A 10 -2.08 15.21 -2.56
CA GLU A 10 -2.28 14.58 -1.25
C GLU A 10 -0.94 14.26 -0.59
N ARG A 11 -0.87 14.47 0.72
CA ARG A 11 0.28 14.06 1.53
C ARG A 11 0.27 12.55 1.71
N SER A 12 1.47 11.98 1.89
CA SER A 12 1.57 10.59 2.33
C SER A 12 1.03 10.49 3.76
N SER A 13 0.31 9.40 4.03
CA SER A 13 -0.18 9.02 5.35
C SER A 13 0.30 7.61 5.72
N LEU A 14 1.34 7.11 5.06
CA LEU A 14 1.90 5.79 5.32
C LEU A 14 2.34 5.60 6.78
N ASP A 15 2.93 6.61 7.40
CA ASP A 15 3.36 6.54 8.81
C ASP A 15 2.16 6.37 9.76
N GLU A 16 1.07 7.07 9.49
CA GLU A 16 -0.19 6.94 10.24
C GLU A 16 -0.80 5.55 10.01
N LEU A 17 -0.80 5.09 8.75
CA LEU A 17 -1.34 3.78 8.36
C LEU A 17 -0.53 2.63 9.00
N GLN A 18 0.79 2.78 9.11
CA GLN A 18 1.65 1.87 9.87
C GLN A 18 1.30 1.88 11.36
N SER A 19 1.20 3.07 11.96
CA SER A 19 0.87 3.21 13.39
C SER A 19 -0.47 2.57 13.75
N LEU A 20 -1.48 2.72 12.87
CA LEU A 20 -2.79 2.09 13.02
C LEU A 20 -2.71 0.57 12.91
N ALA A 21 -1.95 0.03 11.95
CA ALA A 21 -1.76 -1.40 11.78
C ALA A 21 -1.07 -2.03 13.01
N GLU A 22 -0.01 -1.40 13.50
CA GLU A 22 0.72 -1.85 14.69
C GLU A 22 -0.16 -1.79 15.94
N SER A 23 -0.96 -0.72 16.09
CA SER A 23 -1.93 -0.59 17.19
C SER A 23 -3.04 -1.65 17.14
N ALA A 24 -3.40 -2.10 15.95
CA ALA A 24 -4.35 -3.20 15.75
C ALA A 24 -3.72 -4.60 15.91
N GLY A 25 -2.44 -4.69 16.28
CA GLY A 25 -1.73 -5.95 16.51
C GLY A 25 -1.17 -6.60 15.25
N TYR A 26 -1.15 -5.89 14.11
CA TYR A 26 -0.50 -6.39 12.90
C TYR A 26 0.99 -6.06 12.89
N THR A 27 1.80 -6.98 12.35
CA THR A 27 3.20 -6.69 12.01
C THR A 27 3.29 -6.19 10.57
N VAL A 28 3.78 -4.96 10.38
CA VAL A 28 3.99 -4.40 9.05
C VAL A 28 5.28 -4.95 8.46
N VAL A 29 5.16 -5.92 7.56
CA VAL A 29 6.28 -6.57 6.86
C VAL A 29 6.76 -5.84 5.60
N GLY A 30 6.21 -4.65 5.31
CA GLY A 30 6.56 -3.85 4.14
C GLY A 30 5.45 -2.87 3.74
N SER A 31 5.80 -1.85 2.95
CA SER A 31 4.89 -0.80 2.48
C SER A 31 5.05 -0.52 0.98
N LEU A 32 3.99 -0.02 0.36
CA LEU A 32 3.96 0.35 -1.06
C LEU A 32 3.18 1.66 -1.24
N GLU A 33 3.76 2.61 -1.95
CA GLU A 33 3.10 3.88 -2.32
C GLU A 33 2.92 3.98 -3.84
N GLN A 34 1.81 4.54 -4.29
CA GLN A 34 1.62 4.96 -5.67
C GLN A 34 0.88 6.30 -5.76
N VAL A 35 1.40 7.22 -6.59
CA VAL A 35 0.73 8.47 -6.91
C VAL A 35 0.01 8.34 -8.26
N ARG A 36 -1.32 8.27 -8.24
CA ARG A 36 -2.17 8.20 -9.44
C ARG A 36 -3.66 8.41 -9.12
N GLU A 37 -4.43 8.74 -10.15
CA GLU A 37 -5.89 8.56 -10.13
C GLU A 37 -6.24 7.07 -9.90
N PRO A 38 -7.33 6.77 -9.17
CA PRO A 38 -7.66 5.41 -8.80
C PRO A 38 -7.89 4.54 -10.03
N ASP A 39 -7.30 3.35 -10.02
CA ASP A 39 -7.68 2.30 -10.96
C ASP A 39 -9.05 1.73 -10.59
N PRO A 40 -9.97 1.53 -11.54
CA PRO A 40 -11.29 0.98 -11.23
C PRO A 40 -11.24 -0.45 -10.71
N SER A 41 -10.19 -1.22 -11.04
CA SER A 41 -10.10 -2.64 -10.67
C SER A 41 -9.44 -2.82 -9.31
N TYR A 42 -8.33 -2.14 -9.07
CA TYR A 42 -7.47 -2.41 -7.90
C TYR A 42 -7.14 -1.16 -7.06
N GLN A 43 -7.67 0.02 -7.39
CA GLN A 43 -7.27 1.33 -6.84
C GLN A 43 -5.83 1.75 -7.22
N ILE A 44 -4.88 0.82 -7.25
CA ILE A 44 -3.55 0.94 -7.83
C ILE A 44 -3.51 0.36 -9.25
N GLY A 45 -2.46 0.67 -10.02
CA GLY A 45 -2.30 0.09 -11.36
C GLY A 45 -2.09 -1.42 -11.33
N SER A 46 -2.55 -2.13 -12.37
CA SER A 46 -2.43 -3.60 -12.49
C SER A 46 -1.00 -4.11 -12.28
N GLY A 47 0.01 -3.50 -12.93
CA GLY A 47 1.40 -3.90 -12.71
C GLY A 47 1.90 -3.68 -11.27
N LYS A 48 1.35 -2.68 -10.57
CA LYS A 48 1.66 -2.45 -9.15
C LYS A 48 0.95 -3.46 -8.25
N ALA A 49 -0.24 -3.92 -8.63
CA ALA A 49 -0.94 -5.00 -7.94
C ALA A 49 -0.22 -6.34 -8.13
N GLU A 50 0.34 -6.62 -9.31
CA GLU A 50 1.18 -7.80 -9.56
C GLU A 50 2.46 -7.75 -8.70
N GLU A 51 3.16 -6.60 -8.67
CA GLU A 51 4.34 -6.40 -7.80
C GLU A 51 4.00 -6.64 -6.32
N LEU A 52 2.85 -6.14 -5.85
CA LEU A 52 2.36 -6.37 -4.49
C LEU A 52 2.14 -7.86 -4.22
N ALA A 53 1.49 -8.58 -5.15
CA ALA A 53 1.25 -10.01 -5.00
C ALA A 53 2.56 -10.81 -4.91
N GLU A 54 3.55 -10.47 -5.74
CA GLU A 54 4.87 -11.09 -5.67
C GLU A 54 5.60 -10.82 -4.35
N LEU A 55 5.54 -9.59 -3.85
CA LEU A 55 6.14 -9.22 -2.57
C LEU A 55 5.49 -9.99 -1.41
N VAL A 56 4.17 -10.12 -1.41
CA VAL A 56 3.45 -10.92 -0.41
C VAL A 56 3.82 -12.39 -0.52
N ALA A 57 3.90 -12.95 -1.73
CA ALA A 57 4.25 -14.36 -1.93
C ALA A 57 5.69 -14.70 -1.51
N LYS A 58 6.62 -13.73 -1.56
CA LYS A 58 8.01 -13.90 -1.12
C LYS A 58 8.19 -13.73 0.39
N ASN A 59 7.37 -12.89 1.02
CA ASN A 59 7.54 -12.45 2.41
C ASN A 59 6.46 -12.95 3.38
N GLY A 60 5.47 -13.70 2.91
CA GLY A 60 4.42 -14.35 3.71
C GLY A 60 4.67 -15.84 3.85
#